data_AF-A0A8S1JCU4-F1
#
_entry.id   AF-A0A8S1JCU4-F1
#
_cell.length_a   1.000
_cell.length_b   1.000
_cell.length_c   1.000
_cell.angle_alpha   90.00
_cell.angle_beta   90.00
_cell.angle_gamma   90.00
#
_symmetry.space_group_name_H-M   'P 1'
#
loop_
_entity.id
_entity.type
_entity.pdbx_description
1 polymer ?
#
loop_
_entity_poly.entity_id
_entity_poly.type
_entity_poly.pdbx_seq_one_letter_code
_entity_poly.pdbx_strand_id
1 'polypeptide(L)'
;MASPVVVNVGESETTPLSYGEGSTPPDAPAAAQEEAKEGICARPLTTIPSAALGLGSIVVLVLGLASYVAGYGMLLTAGIIGLAGCTGVAVYLAWTGGMRHQLNRFKAENKRLTRTSTMLEGSVNKLEVTNQKIAVHVDKLEDSVDELQGVSESLMADMAGFGDLRTAMEECAKESGKDMKEMLGDINGMYGRMHDLALQEEKALLKRVAQDLEFMDRDEKMSKVEFQRFLQRIPAQYKKRFDNMGLTFDAIAGEDQGIDFREMGQLIDKLLVETSDKISQQAKQ
;
A
#
# COMPACT_ATOMS: atom_id res chain seq x y z
N MET A 1 32.97 -0.39 37.37
CA MET A 1 33.35 0.23 36.08
C MET A 1 32.66 -0.57 34.99
N ALA A 2 31.44 -0.16 34.63
CA ALA A 2 30.60 -0.85 33.66
C ALA A 2 30.85 -0.25 32.28
N SER A 3 31.16 -1.10 31.31
CA SER A 3 31.37 -0.70 29.92
C SER A 3 30.05 -0.23 29.28
N PRO A 4 30.08 0.81 28.44
CA PRO A 4 28.88 1.26 27.74
C PRO A 4 28.47 0.22 26.70
N VAL A 5 27.21 -0.21 26.77
CA VAL A 5 26.55 -1.00 25.73
C VAL A 5 26.25 -0.06 24.57
N VAL A 6 27.08 -0.14 23.53
CA VAL A 6 26.85 0.56 22.26
C VAL A 6 25.81 -0.24 21.49
N VAL A 7 24.55 0.18 21.57
CA VAL A 7 23.49 -0.32 20.71
C VAL A 7 23.72 0.27 19.33
N ASN A 8 24.33 -0.52 18.44
CA ASN A 8 24.52 -0.15 17.05
C ASN A 8 23.16 -0.29 16.33
N VAL A 9 22.40 0.80 16.30
CA VAL A 9 21.18 0.91 15.50
C VAL A 9 21.64 0.94 14.05
N GLY A 10 21.59 -0.23 13.41
CA GLY A 10 21.94 -0.37 12.00
C GLY A 10 21.19 0.66 11.18
N GLU A 11 21.96 1.45 10.42
CA GLU A 11 21.46 2.33 9.37
C GLU A 11 20.51 1.54 8.49
N SER A 12 19.21 1.75 8.69
CA SER A 12 18.21 1.33 7.73
C SER A 12 18.44 2.21 6.51
N GLU A 13 19.09 1.65 5.49
CA GLU A 13 19.05 2.18 4.13
C GLU A 13 17.58 2.38 3.78
N THR A 14 17.10 3.61 3.96
CA THR A 14 15.89 4.12 3.34
C THR A 14 16.18 4.18 1.86
N THR A 15 16.09 3.02 1.20
CA THR A 15 15.96 2.99 -0.25
C THR A 15 14.67 3.76 -0.54
N PRO A 16 14.72 4.92 -1.21
CA PRO A 16 13.50 5.61 -1.58
C PRO A 16 12.69 4.60 -2.40
N LEU A 17 11.50 4.27 -1.91
CA LEU A 17 10.46 3.68 -2.74
C LEU A 17 10.18 4.75 -3.80
N SER A 18 10.95 4.67 -4.88
CA SER A 18 10.67 5.30 -6.15
C SER A 18 9.30 4.75 -6.54
N TYR A 19 8.25 5.47 -6.13
CA TYR A 19 6.94 5.39 -6.72
C TYR A 19 7.20 5.53 -8.21
N GLY A 20 7.20 4.39 -8.91
CA GLY A 20 7.32 4.37 -10.35
C GLY A 20 6.31 5.36 -10.85
N GLU A 21 6.81 6.40 -11.51
CA GLU A 21 6.02 7.35 -12.28
C GLU A 21 4.89 6.58 -12.90
N GLY A 22 3.67 7.02 -12.59
CA GLY A 22 2.45 6.43 -13.09
C GLY A 22 2.67 6.17 -14.56
N SER A 23 2.76 4.89 -14.92
CA SER A 23 2.67 4.47 -16.30
C SER A 23 1.33 5.01 -16.76
N THR A 24 1.41 6.13 -17.47
CA THR A 24 0.30 6.71 -18.20
C THR A 24 -0.32 5.54 -18.95
N PRO A 25 -1.65 5.36 -18.85
CA PRO A 25 -2.35 4.35 -19.64
C PRO A 25 -1.87 4.54 -21.08
N PRO A 26 -1.31 3.52 -21.74
CA PRO A 26 -0.81 3.70 -23.09
C PRO A 26 -1.96 4.22 -23.93
N ASP A 27 -1.77 5.44 -24.44
CA ASP A 27 -2.71 6.13 -25.31
C ASP A 27 -3.21 5.17 -26.40
N ALA A 28 -4.43 4.70 -26.21
CA ALA A 28 -5.26 4.18 -27.27
C ALA A 28 -6.47 5.13 -27.32
N PRO A 29 -6.72 5.82 -28.45
CA PRO A 29 -6.72 5.21 -29.78
C PRO A 29 -6.27 6.17 -30.91
N ALA A 30 -4.99 6.14 -31.30
CA ALA A 30 -4.58 6.58 -32.65
C ALA A 30 -4.56 5.41 -33.66
N ALA A 31 -4.43 4.17 -33.19
CA ALA A 31 -4.34 2.98 -34.04
C ALA A 31 -5.67 2.53 -34.66
N ALA A 32 -6.82 3.00 -34.17
CA ALA A 32 -8.13 2.61 -34.70
C ALA A 32 -8.51 3.35 -36.01
N GLN A 33 -7.82 4.43 -36.38
CA GLN A 33 -8.11 5.18 -37.61
C GLN A 33 -7.20 4.82 -38.80
N GLU A 34 -6.10 4.08 -38.60
CA GLU A 34 -5.28 3.56 -39.71
C GLU A 34 -5.79 2.23 -40.28
N GLU A 35 -6.50 1.39 -39.51
CA GLU A 35 -6.99 0.09 -40.00
C GLU A 35 -8.04 0.20 -41.14
N ALA A 36 -8.71 1.35 -41.30
CA ALA A 36 -9.67 1.55 -42.38
C ALA A 36 -9.04 1.85 -43.75
N LYS A 37 -7.80 2.37 -43.79
CA LYS A 37 -7.08 2.66 -45.05
C LYS A 37 -6.14 1.54 -45.48
N GLU A 38 -5.78 0.63 -44.58
CA GLU A 38 -4.96 -0.53 -44.92
C GLU A 38 -5.75 -1.69 -45.57
N GLY A 39 -7.08 -1.72 -45.49
CA GLY A 39 -7.89 -2.83 -46.00
C GLY A 39 -7.75 -3.12 -47.51
N ILE A 40 -7.38 -2.13 -48.32
CA ILE A 40 -7.25 -2.27 -49.77
C ILE A 40 -5.76 -2.38 -50.20
N CYS A 41 -4.83 -1.83 -49.42
CA CYS A 41 -3.39 -1.84 -49.74
C CYS A 41 -2.56 -2.87 -48.95
N ALA A 42 -3.07 -3.48 -47.87
CA ALA A 42 -2.34 -4.49 -47.09
C ALA A 42 -2.48 -5.92 -47.64
N ARG A 43 -3.35 -6.16 -48.64
CA ARG A 43 -3.52 -7.49 -49.27
C ARG A 43 -3.47 -7.48 -50.81
N PRO A 44 -2.50 -6.81 -51.45
CA PRO A 44 -2.38 -6.84 -52.92
C PRO A 44 -2.14 -8.27 -53.40
N LEU A 45 -1.47 -9.09 -52.61
CA LEU A 45 -1.16 -10.48 -52.94
C LEU A 45 -2.36 -11.44 -52.95
N THR A 46 -3.51 -11.10 -52.37
CA THR A 46 -4.71 -11.97 -52.43
C THR A 46 -5.76 -11.48 -53.42
N THR A 47 -5.80 -10.17 -53.68
CA THR A 47 -6.75 -9.55 -54.62
C THR A 47 -6.26 -9.63 -56.06
N ILE A 48 -4.95 -9.48 -56.29
CA ILE A 48 -4.37 -9.57 -57.64
C ILE A 48 -4.56 -10.97 -58.28
N PRO A 49 -4.32 -12.09 -57.58
CA PRO A 49 -4.52 -13.42 -58.18
C PRO A 49 -5.99 -13.72 -58.46
N SER A 50 -6.92 -13.29 -57.60
CA SER A 50 -8.35 -13.52 -57.81
C SER A 50 -8.89 -12.69 -58.98
N ALA A 51 -8.44 -11.44 -59.14
CA ALA A 51 -8.76 -10.61 -60.30
C ALA A 51 -8.15 -11.18 -61.60
N ALA A 52 -6.89 -11.62 -61.55
CA ALA A 52 -6.22 -12.24 -62.70
C ALA A 52 -6.86 -13.59 -63.09
N LEU A 53 -7.30 -14.40 -62.13
CA LEU A 53 -8.04 -15.64 -62.38
C LEU A 53 -9.44 -15.36 -62.95
N GLY A 54 -10.13 -14.31 -62.47
CA GLY A 54 -11.41 -13.87 -63.03
C GLY A 54 -11.27 -13.44 -64.49
N LEU A 55 -10.26 -12.63 -64.81
CA LEU A 55 -9.96 -12.23 -66.18
C LEU A 55 -9.53 -13.43 -67.06
N GLY A 56 -8.67 -14.30 -66.53
CA GLY A 56 -8.24 -15.51 -67.23
C GLY A 56 -9.38 -16.48 -67.55
N SER A 57 -10.34 -16.64 -66.63
CA SER A 57 -11.54 -17.45 -66.85
C SER A 57 -12.41 -16.91 -67.98
N ILE A 58 -12.58 -15.58 -68.05
CA ILE A 58 -13.33 -14.92 -69.12
C ILE A 58 -12.64 -15.14 -70.48
N VAL A 59 -11.32 -14.99 -70.55
CA VAL A 59 -10.55 -15.20 -71.79
C VAL A 59 -10.68 -16.64 -72.29
N VAL A 60 -10.59 -17.64 -71.40
CA VAL A 60 -10.75 -19.05 -71.79
C VAL A 60 -12.18 -19.38 -72.22
N LEU A 61 -13.20 -18.76 -71.60
CA LEU A 61 -14.59 -18.91 -72.04
C LEU A 61 -14.81 -18.38 -73.46
N VAL A 62 -14.24 -17.21 -73.77
CA VAL A 62 -14.34 -16.60 -75.11
C VAL A 62 -13.62 -17.45 -76.17
N LEU A 63 -12.40 -17.90 -75.88
CA LEU A 63 -11.63 -18.78 -76.77
C LEU A 63 -12.27 -20.18 -76.94
N GLY A 64 -12.87 -20.71 -75.88
CA GLY A 64 -13.61 -21.97 -75.91
C GLY A 64 -14.84 -21.90 -76.82
N LEU A 65 -15.62 -20.81 -76.74
CA LEU A 65 -16.76 -20.56 -77.62
C LEU A 65 -16.34 -20.44 -79.09
N ALA A 66 -15.25 -19.73 -79.37
CA ALA A 66 -14.72 -19.62 -80.74
C ALA A 66 -14.25 -20.99 -81.29
N SER A 67 -13.63 -21.81 -80.45
CA SER A 67 -13.13 -23.15 -80.83
C SER A 67 -14.26 -24.16 -81.02
N TYR A 68 -15.37 -24.00 -80.29
CA TYR A 68 -16.57 -24.83 -80.44
C TYR A 68 -17.20 -24.68 -81.83
N VAL A 69 -17.27 -23.44 -82.34
CA VAL A 69 -17.79 -23.15 -83.69
C VAL A 69 -16.91 -23.78 -84.78
N ALA A 70 -15.62 -23.97 -84.52
CA ALA A 70 -14.66 -24.58 -85.44
C ALA A 70 -14.58 -26.12 -85.39
N GLY A 71 -15.37 -26.79 -84.52
CA GLY A 71 -15.46 -28.26 -84.46
C GLY A 71 -14.41 -28.97 -83.58
N TYR A 72 -13.61 -28.24 -82.81
CA TYR A 72 -12.56 -28.83 -81.94
C TYR A 72 -13.06 -29.16 -80.52
N GLY A 73 -14.09 -30.01 -80.41
CA GLY A 73 -14.75 -30.31 -79.12
C GLY A 73 -13.86 -30.95 -78.03
N MET A 74 -12.84 -31.74 -78.42
CA MET A 74 -11.95 -32.45 -77.47
C MET A 74 -10.99 -31.52 -76.72
N LEU A 75 -10.59 -30.38 -77.31
CA LEU A 75 -9.70 -29.43 -76.64
C LEU A 75 -10.44 -28.64 -75.54
N LEU A 76 -11.76 -28.47 -75.70
CA LEU A 76 -12.61 -27.73 -74.78
C LEU A 76 -12.77 -28.48 -73.45
N THR A 77 -12.95 -29.80 -73.48
CA THR A 77 -13.09 -30.61 -72.25
C THR A 77 -11.80 -30.65 -71.43
N ALA A 78 -10.65 -30.79 -72.09
CA ALA A 78 -9.34 -30.72 -71.42
C ALA A 78 -9.08 -29.34 -70.79
N GLY A 79 -9.48 -28.27 -71.48
CA GLY A 79 -9.36 -26.89 -70.97
C GLY A 79 -10.21 -26.63 -69.72
N ILE A 80 -11.45 -27.14 -69.68
CA ILE A 80 -12.33 -27.00 -68.51
C ILE A 80 -11.75 -27.74 -67.30
N ILE A 81 -11.24 -28.97 -67.49
CA ILE A 81 -10.65 -29.75 -66.39
C ILE A 81 -9.41 -29.04 -65.84
N GLY A 82 -8.55 -28.50 -66.71
CA GLY A 82 -7.38 -27.72 -66.31
C GLY A 82 -7.75 -26.48 -65.49
N LEU A 83 -8.74 -25.71 -65.93
CA LEU A 83 -9.22 -24.54 -65.19
C LEU A 83 -9.86 -24.89 -63.84
N ALA A 84 -10.67 -25.95 -63.79
CA ALA A 84 -11.26 -26.42 -62.54
C ALA A 84 -10.16 -26.86 -61.53
N GLY A 85 -9.11 -27.53 -62.00
CA GLY A 85 -7.96 -27.88 -61.17
C GLY A 85 -7.19 -26.66 -60.66
N CYS A 86 -6.85 -25.71 -61.54
CA CYS A 86 -6.09 -24.51 -61.17
C CYS A 86 -6.85 -23.60 -60.20
N THR A 87 -8.15 -23.41 -60.41
CA THR A 87 -9.01 -22.62 -59.50
C THR A 87 -9.12 -23.29 -58.13
N GLY A 88 -9.28 -24.61 -58.07
CA GLY A 88 -9.29 -25.36 -56.81
C GLY A 88 -8.00 -25.21 -55.99
N VAL A 89 -6.84 -25.32 -56.64
CA VAL A 89 -5.54 -25.14 -55.96
C VAL A 89 -5.35 -23.70 -55.47
N ALA A 90 -5.75 -22.70 -56.26
CA ALA A 90 -5.66 -21.30 -55.87
C ALA A 90 -6.53 -20.96 -54.64
N VAL A 91 -7.77 -21.47 -54.59
CA VAL A 91 -8.67 -21.31 -53.44
C VAL A 91 -8.10 -22.01 -52.20
N TYR A 92 -7.56 -23.22 -52.36
CA TYR A 92 -6.95 -23.95 -51.25
C TYR A 92 -5.72 -23.23 -50.67
N LEU A 93 -4.83 -22.69 -51.52
CA LEU A 93 -3.68 -21.91 -51.08
C LEU A 93 -4.08 -20.59 -50.40
N ALA A 94 -5.11 -19.90 -50.93
CA ALA A 94 -5.62 -18.68 -50.30
C ALA A 94 -6.24 -18.96 -48.92
N TRP A 95 -7.01 -20.04 -48.79
CA TRP A 95 -7.62 -20.43 -47.52
C TRP A 95 -6.56 -20.84 -46.47
N THR A 96 -5.61 -21.69 -46.85
CA THR A 96 -4.53 -22.12 -45.94
C THR A 96 -3.61 -20.97 -45.54
N GLY A 97 -3.35 -20.01 -46.44
CA GLY A 97 -2.62 -18.78 -46.14
C GLY A 97 -3.33 -17.90 -45.12
N GLY A 98 -4.64 -17.68 -45.29
CA GLY A 98 -5.46 -16.89 -44.37
C GLY A 98 -5.51 -17.50 -42.96
N MET A 99 -5.69 -18.82 -42.86
CA MET A 99 -5.69 -19.51 -41.56
C MET A 99 -4.34 -19.45 -40.87
N ARG A 100 -3.22 -19.60 -41.61
CA ARG A 100 -1.87 -19.48 -41.02
C ARG A 100 -1.64 -18.11 -40.40
N HIS A 101 -2.12 -17.04 -41.05
CA HIS A 101 -2.00 -15.70 -40.51
C HIS A 101 -2.82 -15.51 -39.23
N GLN A 102 -4.08 -15.96 -39.23
CA GLN A 102 -4.92 -15.92 -38.02
C GLN A 102 -4.32 -16.75 -36.88
N LEU A 103 -3.81 -17.95 -37.19
CA LEU A 103 -3.19 -18.82 -36.20
C LEU A 103 -1.92 -18.21 -35.61
N ASN A 104 -1.11 -17.53 -36.42
CA ASN A 104 0.05 -16.79 -35.93
C ASN A 104 -0.35 -15.61 -35.04
N ARG A 105 -1.41 -14.87 -35.38
CA ARG A 105 -1.96 -13.79 -34.55
C ARG A 105 -2.48 -14.33 -33.21
N PHE A 106 -3.29 -15.39 -33.21
CA PHE A 106 -3.76 -16.04 -31.99
C PHE A 106 -2.59 -16.57 -31.14
N LYS A 107 -1.55 -17.13 -31.76
CA LYS A 107 -0.35 -17.58 -31.03
C LYS A 107 0.40 -16.41 -30.38
N ALA A 108 0.47 -15.26 -31.06
CA ALA A 108 1.07 -14.06 -30.51
C ALA A 108 0.25 -13.47 -29.34
N GLU A 109 -1.08 -13.41 -29.48
CA GLU A 109 -2.00 -12.96 -28.43
C GLU A 109 -1.94 -13.89 -27.22
N ASN A 110 -2.01 -15.21 -27.40
CA ASN A 110 -1.85 -16.17 -26.30
C ASN A 110 -0.51 -16.00 -25.58
N LYS A 111 0.58 -15.78 -26.31
CA LYS A 111 1.90 -15.52 -25.69
C LYS A 111 1.89 -14.23 -24.86
N ARG A 112 1.16 -13.20 -25.29
CA ARG A 112 0.98 -11.95 -24.52
C ARG A 112 0.15 -12.20 -23.26
N LEU A 113 -0.96 -12.93 -23.36
CA LEU A 113 -1.79 -13.32 -22.22
C LEU A 113 -1.02 -14.15 -21.19
N THR A 114 -0.19 -15.11 -21.62
CA THR A 114 0.66 -15.88 -20.70
C THR A 114 1.65 -14.98 -19.99
N ARG A 115 2.29 -14.02 -20.69
CA ARG A 115 3.21 -13.06 -20.06
C ARG A 115 2.51 -12.18 -19.02
N THR A 116 1.32 -11.67 -19.34
CA THR A 116 0.54 -10.88 -18.37
C THR A 116 0.14 -11.73 -17.17
N SER A 117 -0.30 -12.98 -17.36
CA SER A 117 -0.62 -13.90 -16.24
C SER A 117 0.59 -14.08 -15.34
N THR A 118 1.77 -14.39 -15.90
CA THR A 118 2.99 -14.57 -15.10
C THR A 118 3.43 -13.29 -14.37
N MET A 119 3.19 -12.11 -14.95
CA MET A 119 3.50 -10.84 -14.31
C MET A 119 2.52 -10.50 -13.18
N LEU A 120 1.23 -10.77 -13.37
CA LEU A 120 0.21 -10.63 -12.35
C LEU A 120 0.46 -11.61 -11.19
N GLU A 121 0.73 -12.88 -11.47
CA GLU A 121 1.11 -13.88 -10.47
C GLU A 121 2.36 -13.44 -9.69
N GLY A 122 3.38 -12.91 -10.38
CA GLY A 122 4.57 -12.36 -9.72
C GLY A 122 4.27 -11.14 -8.84
N SER A 123 3.32 -10.29 -9.23
CA SER A 123 2.91 -9.13 -8.44
C SER A 123 2.09 -9.52 -7.23
N VAL A 124 1.19 -10.51 -7.37
CA VAL A 124 0.42 -11.11 -6.27
C VAL A 124 1.36 -11.75 -5.24
N ASN A 125 2.33 -12.56 -5.68
CA ASN A 125 3.32 -13.16 -4.78
C ASN A 125 4.15 -12.10 -4.04
N LYS A 126 4.56 -11.02 -4.71
CA LYS A 126 5.26 -9.90 -4.05
C LYS A 126 4.38 -9.25 -2.99
N LEU A 127 3.10 -9.00 -3.31
CA LEU A 127 2.15 -8.38 -2.38
C LEU A 127 1.90 -9.28 -1.16
N GLU A 128 1.80 -10.59 -1.36
CA GLU A 128 1.66 -11.57 -0.29
C GLU A 128 2.87 -11.58 0.64
N VAL A 129 4.09 -11.59 0.08
CA VAL A 129 5.33 -11.49 0.86
C VAL A 129 5.41 -10.17 1.62
N THR A 130 5.01 -9.04 1.02
CA THR A 130 4.97 -7.75 1.74
C THR A 130 3.94 -7.73 2.85
N ASN A 131 2.75 -8.32 2.63
CA ASN A 131 1.73 -8.43 3.68
C ASN A 131 2.22 -9.31 4.84
N GLN A 132 2.89 -10.43 4.56
CA GLN A 132 3.50 -11.26 5.60
C GLN A 132 4.56 -10.49 6.40
N LYS A 133 5.42 -9.70 5.72
CA LYS A 133 6.40 -8.85 6.41
C LYS A 133 5.73 -7.81 7.30
N ILE A 134 4.69 -7.13 6.81
CA ILE A 134 3.94 -6.13 7.57
C ILE A 134 3.31 -6.79 8.80
N ALA A 135 2.70 -7.98 8.66
CA ALA A 135 2.14 -8.73 9.79
C ALA A 135 3.22 -9.03 10.85
N VAL A 136 4.39 -9.53 10.46
CA VAL A 136 5.51 -9.77 11.39
C VAL A 136 5.99 -8.48 12.06
N HIS A 137 5.96 -7.35 11.36
CA HIS A 137 6.32 -6.05 11.95
C HIS A 137 5.27 -5.55 12.94
N VAL A 138 3.98 -5.78 12.68
CA VAL A 138 2.89 -5.48 13.61
C VAL A 138 3.03 -6.33 14.86
N ASP A 139 3.22 -7.64 14.74
CA ASP A 139 3.42 -8.55 15.88
C ASP A 139 4.60 -8.11 16.76
N LYS A 140 5.75 -7.77 16.15
CA LYS A 140 6.93 -7.27 16.89
C LYS A 140 6.67 -5.94 17.59
N LEU A 141 5.84 -5.07 17.00
CA LEU A 141 5.51 -3.79 17.58
C LEU A 141 4.53 -3.98 18.76
N GLU A 142 3.58 -4.90 18.64
CA GLU A 142 2.71 -5.33 19.75
C GLU A 142 3.54 -5.92 20.90
N ASP A 143 4.47 -6.85 20.62
CA ASP A 143 5.39 -7.40 21.64
C ASP A 143 6.20 -6.29 22.35
N SER A 144 6.68 -5.30 21.58
CA SER A 144 7.45 -4.18 22.14
C SER A 144 6.57 -3.28 23.02
N VAL A 145 5.30 -3.07 22.65
CA VAL A 145 4.34 -2.30 23.43
C VAL A 145 4.02 -3.02 24.74
N ASP A 146 3.81 -4.33 24.70
CA ASP A 146 3.58 -5.16 25.89
C ASP A 146 4.80 -5.13 26.83
N GLU A 147 6.01 -5.20 26.30
CA GLU A 147 7.26 -5.07 27.08
C GLU A 147 7.36 -3.68 27.74
N LEU A 148 7.13 -2.61 26.97
CA LEU A 148 7.11 -1.23 27.47
C LEU A 148 6.04 -1.03 28.56
N GLN A 149 4.86 -1.63 28.39
CA GLN A 149 3.81 -1.60 29.40
C GLN A 149 4.24 -2.33 30.67
N GLY A 150 4.84 -3.52 30.56
CA GLY A 150 5.37 -4.26 31.71
C GLY A 150 6.46 -3.50 32.46
N VAL A 151 7.37 -2.83 31.74
CA VAL A 151 8.40 -1.96 32.34
C VAL A 151 7.75 -0.78 33.05
N SER A 152 6.75 -0.14 32.43
CA SER A 152 6.01 0.97 33.04
C SER A 152 5.28 0.54 34.33
N GLU A 153 4.63 -0.62 34.33
CA GLU A 153 3.96 -1.17 35.50
C GLU A 153 4.95 -1.50 36.63
N SER A 154 6.11 -2.09 36.29
CA SER A 154 7.18 -2.34 37.25
C SER A 154 7.74 -1.04 37.83
N LEU A 155 7.95 -0.03 37.00
CA LEU A 155 8.46 1.28 37.46
C LEU A 155 7.45 1.95 38.39
N MET A 156 6.15 1.88 38.10
CA MET A 156 5.10 2.37 39.00
C MET A 156 5.08 1.62 40.33
N ALA A 157 5.27 0.29 40.32
CA ALA A 157 5.39 -0.51 41.54
C ALA A 157 6.62 -0.10 42.38
N ASP A 158 7.77 0.13 41.72
CA ASP A 158 8.97 0.63 42.38
C ASP A 158 8.75 2.03 42.96
N MET A 159 8.04 2.93 42.27
CA MET A 159 7.66 4.25 42.81
C MET A 159 6.82 4.13 44.09
N ALA A 160 5.89 3.17 44.14
CA ALA A 160 5.09 2.91 45.33
C ALA A 160 5.96 2.42 46.49
N GLY A 161 6.88 1.46 46.22
CA GLY A 161 7.84 0.98 47.21
C GLY A 161 8.78 2.06 47.74
N PHE A 162 9.18 3.02 46.90
CA PHE A 162 9.94 4.19 47.35
C PHE A 162 9.11 5.13 48.24
N GLY A 163 7.80 5.22 48.02
CA GLY A 163 6.88 5.95 48.92
C GLY A 163 6.87 5.36 50.33
N ASP A 164 6.78 4.03 50.43
CA ASP A 164 6.84 3.31 51.71
C ASP A 164 8.20 3.49 52.40
N LEU A 165 9.29 3.34 51.63
CA LEU A 165 10.65 3.54 52.15
C LEU A 165 10.85 4.96 52.66
N ARG A 166 10.37 5.96 51.91
CA ARG A 166 10.41 7.37 52.31
C ARG A 166 9.66 7.57 53.63
N THR A 167 8.46 7.01 53.77
CA THR A 167 7.66 7.11 54.98
C THR A 167 8.40 6.52 56.19
N ALA A 168 9.01 5.35 56.02
CA ALA A 168 9.85 4.72 57.06
C ALA A 168 11.11 5.55 57.39
N MET A 169 11.75 6.17 56.41
CA MET A 169 12.90 7.05 56.65
C MET A 169 12.49 8.35 57.35
N GLU A 170 11.34 8.94 57.02
CA GLU A 170 10.80 10.11 57.71
C GLU A 170 10.50 9.81 59.19
N GLU A 171 10.05 8.59 59.50
CA GLU A 171 9.84 8.13 60.87
C GLU A 171 11.17 7.98 61.63
N CYS A 172 12.17 7.28 61.07
CA CYS A 172 13.52 7.19 61.64
C CYS A 172 14.21 8.55 61.81
N ALA A 173 13.96 9.50 60.89
CA ALA A 173 14.55 10.84 60.93
C ALA A 173 14.05 11.67 62.10
N LYS A 174 12.77 11.50 62.48
CA LYS A 174 12.20 12.12 63.68
C LYS A 174 12.89 11.63 64.95
N GLU A 175 13.40 10.39 64.95
CA GLU A 175 14.10 9.79 66.09
C GLU A 175 15.61 10.12 66.15
N SER A 176 16.30 10.16 65.00
CA SER A 176 17.79 10.22 64.98
C SER A 176 18.42 11.63 64.91
N GLY A 177 17.64 12.70 64.71
CA GLY A 177 18.09 14.08 64.94
C GLY A 177 19.27 14.58 64.07
N LYS A 178 18.92 15.27 62.98
CA LYS A 178 19.70 16.20 62.13
C LYS A 178 20.31 15.73 60.79
N ASP A 179 20.95 14.56 60.66
CA ASP A 179 21.57 14.19 59.36
C ASP A 179 20.57 13.68 58.30
N MET A 180 19.45 13.08 58.72
CA MET A 180 18.47 12.55 57.77
C MET A 180 17.71 13.62 56.97
N LYS A 181 17.73 14.89 57.41
CA LYS A 181 16.99 15.96 56.71
C LYS A 181 17.60 16.27 55.34
N GLU A 182 18.92 16.21 55.21
CA GLU A 182 19.62 16.44 53.95
C GLU A 182 19.35 15.27 52.97
N MET A 183 19.49 14.03 53.45
CA MET A 183 19.20 12.83 52.66
C MET A 183 17.73 12.76 52.19
N LEU A 184 16.76 13.14 53.04
CA LEU A 184 15.36 13.25 52.64
C LEU A 184 15.13 14.33 51.57
N GLY A 185 15.89 15.43 51.61
CA GLY A 185 15.90 16.45 50.57
C GLY A 185 16.33 15.87 49.22
N ASP A 186 17.42 15.10 49.21
CA ASP A 186 17.94 14.46 48.00
C ASP A 186 16.98 13.40 47.43
N ILE A 187 16.38 12.57 48.30
CA ILE A 187 15.37 11.57 47.90
C ILE A 187 14.15 12.27 47.29
N ASN A 188 13.66 13.35 47.91
CA ASN A 188 12.54 14.11 47.37
C ASN A 188 12.88 14.75 46.02
N GLY A 189 14.10 15.26 45.86
CA GLY A 189 14.58 15.76 44.58
C GLY A 189 14.67 14.67 43.52
N MET A 190 15.10 13.46 43.89
CA MET A 190 15.14 12.31 42.98
C MET A 190 13.74 11.86 42.57
N TYR A 191 12.80 11.79 43.51
CA TYR A 191 11.41 11.44 43.23
C TYR A 191 10.75 12.44 42.29
N GLY A 192 10.97 13.74 42.50
CA GLY A 192 10.49 14.79 41.60
C GLY A 192 11.02 14.59 40.17
N ARG A 193 12.33 14.35 40.01
CA ARG A 193 12.93 14.08 38.68
C ARG A 193 12.37 12.80 38.04
N MET A 194 12.14 11.75 38.82
CA MET A 194 11.63 10.47 38.31
C MET A 194 10.18 10.58 37.86
N HIS A 195 9.37 11.31 38.63
CA HIS A 195 8.00 11.65 38.26
C HIS A 195 7.94 12.52 36.99
N ASP A 196 8.81 13.54 36.88
CA ASP A 196 8.89 14.39 35.68
C ASP A 196 9.31 13.59 34.45
N LEU A 197 10.24 12.64 34.62
CA LEU A 197 10.66 11.73 33.54
C LEU A 197 9.51 10.82 33.10
N ALA A 198 8.78 10.22 34.05
CA ALA A 198 7.62 9.39 33.75
C ALA A 198 6.55 10.17 32.97
N LEU A 199 6.26 11.41 33.37
CA LEU A 199 5.33 12.29 32.63
C LEU A 199 5.82 12.63 31.21
N GLN A 200 7.13 12.81 31.03
CA GLN A 200 7.71 13.05 29.71
C GLN A 200 7.61 11.82 28.81
N GLU A 201 7.84 10.62 29.35
CA GLU A 201 7.67 9.36 28.63
C GLU A 201 6.21 9.14 28.23
N GLU A 202 5.27 9.36 29.14
CA GLU A 202 3.84 9.27 28.84
C GLU A 202 3.41 10.30 27.78
N LYS A 203 3.91 11.54 27.87
CA LYS A 203 3.69 12.57 26.85
C LYS A 203 4.20 12.12 25.48
N ALA A 204 5.41 11.54 25.44
CA ALA A 204 6.01 11.06 24.20
C ALA A 204 5.19 9.92 23.60
N LEU A 205 4.73 8.97 24.42
CA LEU A 205 3.89 7.86 23.99
C LEU A 205 2.55 8.35 23.43
N LEU A 206 1.86 9.26 24.12
CA LEU A 206 0.59 9.83 23.66
C LEU A 206 0.75 10.60 22.34
N LYS A 207 1.83 11.38 22.20
CA LYS A 207 2.14 12.09 20.94
C LYS A 207 2.40 11.13 19.78
N ARG A 208 3.10 10.03 20.04
CA ARG A 208 3.36 9.01 19.03
C ARG A 208 2.07 8.34 18.57
N VAL A 209 1.20 7.94 19.51
CA VAL A 209 -0.11 7.35 19.18
C VAL A 209 -0.97 8.31 18.38
N ALA A 210 -0.93 9.62 18.70
CA ALA A 210 -1.62 10.64 17.93
C ALA A 210 -1.06 10.77 16.51
N GLN A 211 0.26 10.84 16.35
CA GLN A 211 0.92 10.95 15.05
C GLN A 211 0.65 9.72 14.15
N ASP A 212 0.65 8.51 14.74
CA ASP A 212 0.35 7.27 14.02
C ASP A 212 -1.10 7.22 13.52
N LEU A 213 -2.00 8.01 14.12
CA LEU A 213 -3.41 8.10 13.74
C LEU A 213 -3.71 9.26 12.78
N GLU A 214 -2.97 10.36 12.85
CA GLU A 214 -3.19 11.58 12.04
C GLU A 214 -3.09 11.36 10.53
N PHE A 215 -2.36 10.33 10.08
CA PHE A 215 -2.15 10.06 8.64
C PHE A 215 -2.92 8.83 8.12
N MET A 216 -3.96 8.36 8.81
CA MET A 216 -4.69 7.17 8.35
C MET A 216 -5.54 7.45 7.11
N ASP A 217 -6.15 8.63 7.01
CA ASP A 217 -6.94 9.06 5.85
C ASP A 217 -6.15 9.86 4.80
N ARG A 218 -4.86 10.15 5.09
CA ARG A 218 -3.92 10.97 4.29
C ARG A 218 -4.21 12.47 4.32
N ASP A 219 -5.10 12.93 5.18
CA ASP A 219 -5.27 14.36 5.43
C ASP A 219 -4.28 14.84 6.50
N GLU A 220 -4.00 16.14 6.55
CA GLU A 220 -3.02 16.75 7.48
C GLU A 220 -3.61 17.02 8.87
N LYS A 221 -4.89 16.69 9.10
CA LYS A 221 -5.60 16.98 10.34
C LYS A 221 -6.34 15.75 10.83
N MET A 222 -6.36 15.57 12.14
CA MET A 222 -7.02 14.42 12.73
C MET A 222 -8.55 14.54 12.64
N SER A 223 -9.17 13.61 11.92
CA SER A 223 -10.62 13.53 11.78
C SER A 223 -11.29 13.02 13.06
N LYS A 224 -12.62 13.22 13.17
CA LYS A 224 -13.41 12.74 14.32
C LYS A 224 -13.30 11.23 14.55
N VAL A 225 -13.16 10.46 13.46
CA VAL A 225 -13.02 9.00 13.51
C VAL A 225 -11.65 8.61 14.07
N GLU A 226 -10.59 9.28 13.62
CA GLU A 226 -9.23 9.07 14.11
C GLU A 226 -9.09 9.47 15.57
N PHE A 227 -9.70 10.59 15.98
CA PHE A 227 -9.75 11.01 17.37
C PHE A 227 -10.48 9.99 18.27
N GLN A 228 -11.57 9.39 17.79
CA GLN A 228 -12.25 8.34 18.54
C GLN A 228 -11.37 7.08 18.68
N ARG A 229 -10.56 6.75 17.66
CA ARG A 229 -9.57 5.66 17.74
C ARG A 229 -8.45 6.00 18.71
N PHE A 230 -8.01 7.27 18.76
CA PHE A 230 -7.05 7.74 19.77
C PHE A 230 -7.59 7.47 21.18
N LEU A 231 -8.83 7.87 21.48
CA LEU A 231 -9.48 7.62 22.77
C LEU A 231 -9.66 6.12 23.11
N GLN A 232 -9.66 5.24 22.11
CA GLN A 232 -9.70 3.79 22.32
C GLN A 232 -8.32 3.19 22.61
N ARG A 233 -7.24 3.81 22.09
CA ARG A 233 -5.86 3.34 22.28
C ARG A 233 -5.19 3.88 23.54
N ILE A 234 -5.63 5.04 24.05
CA ILE A 234 -5.05 5.57 25.29
C ILE A 234 -5.41 4.70 26.51
N PRO A 235 -4.52 4.59 27.51
CA PRO A 235 -4.81 3.86 28.74
C PRO A 235 -6.09 4.34 29.44
N ALA A 236 -6.82 3.41 30.07
CA ALA A 236 -8.13 3.69 30.67
C ALA A 236 -8.12 4.80 31.73
N GLN A 237 -6.99 5.04 32.39
CA GLN A 237 -6.80 6.13 33.35
C GLN A 237 -6.93 7.52 32.70
N TYR A 238 -6.45 7.68 31.47
CA TYR A 238 -6.57 8.93 30.72
C TYR A 238 -7.99 9.11 30.16
N LYS A 239 -8.62 8.01 29.74
CA LYS A 239 -9.99 8.02 29.24
C LYS A 239 -10.98 8.55 30.29
N LYS A 240 -10.91 8.03 31.53
CA LYS A 240 -11.75 8.53 32.63
C LYS A 240 -11.54 10.02 32.90
N ARG A 241 -10.32 10.52 32.76
CA ARG A 241 -9.98 11.94 32.97
C ARG A 241 -10.53 12.81 31.84
N PHE A 242 -10.37 12.34 30.60
CA PHE A 242 -10.94 12.99 29.43
C PHE A 242 -12.46 13.12 29.57
N ASP A 243 -13.15 12.05 29.99
CA ASP A 243 -14.59 12.07 30.25
C ASP A 243 -14.97 13.07 31.36
N ASN A 244 -14.16 13.15 32.43
CA ASN A 244 -14.38 14.09 33.54
C ASN A 244 -14.20 15.56 33.13
N MET A 245 -13.32 15.86 32.17
CA MET A 245 -13.14 17.21 31.66
C MET A 245 -14.30 17.66 30.75
N GLY A 246 -15.14 16.72 30.28
CA GLY A 246 -16.25 17.03 29.38
C GLY A 246 -15.81 17.64 28.05
N LEU A 247 -14.54 17.43 27.65
CA LEU A 247 -14.03 17.91 26.37
C LEU A 247 -14.63 17.07 25.25
N THR A 248 -15.33 17.73 24.33
CA THR A 248 -15.82 17.10 23.10
C THR A 248 -14.83 17.36 21.96
N PHE A 249 -14.87 16.51 20.92
CA PHE A 249 -14.08 16.73 19.71
C PHE A 249 -14.27 18.15 19.16
N ASP A 250 -15.52 18.62 19.10
CA ASP A 250 -15.89 19.93 18.56
C ASP A 250 -15.30 21.09 19.40
N ALA A 251 -15.10 20.89 20.71
CA ALA A 251 -14.48 21.90 21.57
C ALA A 251 -12.96 22.00 21.36
N ILE A 252 -12.32 20.95 20.86
CA ILE A 252 -10.88 20.88 20.63
C ILE A 252 -10.55 21.32 19.20
N ALA A 253 -11.32 20.83 18.21
CA ALA A 253 -11.13 21.15 16.80
C ALA A 253 -11.55 22.59 16.44
N GLY A 254 -12.38 23.25 17.25
CA GLY A 254 -12.82 24.61 16.95
C GLY A 254 -13.64 24.70 15.65
N GLU A 255 -13.35 25.69 14.80
CA GLU A 255 -14.14 26.00 13.60
C GLU A 255 -13.78 25.17 12.35
N ASP A 256 -12.58 24.60 12.30
CA ASP A 256 -12.04 23.96 11.09
C ASP A 256 -12.36 22.46 10.98
N GLN A 257 -13.03 21.90 11.99
CA GLN A 257 -13.48 20.51 12.10
C GLN A 257 -12.35 19.45 12.04
N GLY A 258 -11.09 19.83 12.26
CA GLY A 258 -9.97 18.88 12.30
C GLY A 258 -8.95 19.30 13.34
N ILE A 259 -8.51 18.35 14.18
CA ILE A 259 -7.56 18.66 15.25
C ILE A 259 -6.15 18.66 14.65
N ASP A 260 -5.44 19.80 14.76
CA ASP A 260 -4.05 19.88 14.33
C ASP A 260 -3.07 19.30 15.38
N PHE A 261 -1.82 19.06 14.98
CA PHE A 261 -0.79 18.54 15.88
C PHE A 261 -0.55 19.42 17.13
N ARG A 262 -0.75 20.74 17.03
CA ARG A 262 -0.53 21.67 18.15
C ARG A 262 -1.67 21.58 19.16
N GLU A 263 -2.91 21.55 18.71
CA GLU A 263 -4.13 21.37 19.50
C GLU A 263 -4.11 20.02 20.22
N MET A 264 -3.73 18.96 19.51
CA MET A 264 -3.54 17.64 20.13
C MET A 264 -2.42 17.67 21.19
N GLY A 265 -1.31 18.37 20.90
CA GLY A 265 -0.25 18.58 21.89
C GLY A 265 -0.73 19.31 23.15
N GLN A 266 -1.56 20.34 23.00
CA GLN A 266 -2.16 21.06 24.12
C GLN A 266 -3.15 20.21 24.90
N LEU A 267 -3.92 19.36 24.22
CA LEU A 267 -4.82 18.41 24.86
C LEU A 267 -4.06 17.41 25.74
N ILE A 268 -2.99 16.83 25.19
CA ILE A 268 -2.12 15.90 25.91
C ILE A 268 -1.50 16.60 27.14
N ASP A 269 -1.04 17.83 26.98
CA ASP A 269 -0.46 18.60 28.09
C ASP A 269 -1.49 18.89 29.18
N LYS A 270 -2.74 19.23 28.82
CA LYS A 270 -3.84 19.40 29.79
C LYS A 270 -4.16 18.10 30.53
N LEU A 271 -4.20 16.97 29.83
CA LEU A 271 -4.45 15.64 30.42
C LEU A 271 -3.37 15.27 31.47
N LEU A 272 -2.11 15.62 31.20
CA LEU A 272 -0.99 15.31 32.09
C LEU A 272 -0.91 16.26 33.29
N VAL A 273 -1.19 17.56 33.14
CA VAL A 273 -1.19 18.53 34.26
C VAL A 273 -2.25 18.18 35.30
N GLU A 274 -3.46 17.79 34.88
CA GLU A 274 -4.50 17.35 35.83
C GLU A 274 -4.11 16.03 36.53
N THR A 275 -3.15 15.29 35.97
CA THR A 275 -2.58 14.08 36.55
C THR A 275 -1.59 14.38 37.66
N SER A 276 -0.65 15.30 37.44
CA SER A 276 0.31 15.72 38.47
C SER A 276 -0.38 16.37 39.68
N ASP A 277 -1.44 17.16 39.46
CA ASP A 277 -2.11 17.91 40.52
C ASP A 277 -2.86 16.98 41.49
N LYS A 278 -3.53 15.94 40.98
CA LYS A 278 -4.25 14.96 41.82
C LYS A 278 -3.30 14.13 42.66
N ILE A 279 -2.16 13.71 42.08
CA ILE A 279 -1.12 12.97 42.80
C ILE A 279 -0.54 13.85 43.92
N SER A 280 -0.26 15.12 43.60
CA SER A 280 0.26 16.09 44.59
C SER A 280 -0.73 16.41 45.71
N GLN A 281 -2.04 16.36 45.43
CA GLN A 281 -3.07 16.52 46.46
C GLN A 281 -3.23 15.28 47.34
N GLN A 282 -3.15 14.08 46.76
CA GLN A 282 -3.16 12.81 47.51
C GLN A 282 -1.94 12.68 48.42
N ALA A 283 -0.76 13.11 47.97
CA ALA A 283 0.46 13.08 48.79
C ALA A 283 0.47 14.08 49.96
N LYS A 284 -0.47 15.04 49.98
CA LYS A 284 -0.61 16.03 51.07
C LYS A 284 -1.66 15.63 52.12
N GLN A 285 -2.53 14.67 51.80
CA GLN A 285 -3.53 14.11 52.73
C GLN A 285 -2.90 13.00 53.56
#